data_AF-A0A9D8BC56-F1
#
_entry.id   AF-A0A9D8BC56-F1
#
_cell.length_a   1.000
_cell.length_b   1.000
_cell.length_c   1.000
_cell.angle_alpha   90.00
_cell.angle_beta   90.00
_cell.angle_gamma   90.00
#
_symmetry.space_group_name_H-M   'P 1'
#
loop_
_entity.id
_entity.type
_entity.pdbx_description
1 polymer ?
#
loop_
_entity_poly.entity_id
_entity_poly.type
_entity_poly.pdbx_seq_one_letter_code
_entity_poly.pdbx_strand_id
1 'polypeptide(L)'
;MEKSVKIALTGFLVALAFTLSYYLEVGSWIVPYPLFSFLLLIVIIFQLIAYKNIYLNYLPLLFLAVLRCLRNPLTYTFFMDEAAYDTLCKGSYFDAIGIIEMAWLLVLIPCTIGWKELSHKIPIRSLTIVFNLVLGFLNALLPLYAFAIISTTLLALKIKHPAIPTFVLIAIFDLLQACSA
;
A
#
# COMPACT_ATOMS: atom_id res chain seq x y z
N MET A 1 -16.12 0.75 25.47
CA MET A 1 -15.19 0.73 24.31
C MET A 1 -15.05 -0.71 23.87
N GLU A 2 -15.42 -1.00 22.63
CA GLU A 2 -15.35 -2.34 22.03
C GLU A 2 -13.93 -2.90 22.10
N LYS A 3 -13.81 -4.23 22.19
CA LYS A 3 -12.52 -4.94 22.28
C LYS A 3 -11.61 -4.58 21.09
N SER A 4 -12.22 -4.45 19.93
CA SER A 4 -11.62 -4.14 18.63
C SER A 4 -10.93 -2.75 18.64
N VAL A 5 -11.63 -1.73 19.15
CA VAL A 5 -11.13 -0.36 19.36
C VAL A 5 -9.97 -0.31 20.38
N LYS A 6 -10.05 -1.07 21.47
CA LYS A 6 -8.96 -1.15 22.47
C LYS A 6 -7.66 -1.67 21.87
N ILE A 7 -7.75 -2.67 21.01
CA ILE A 7 -6.58 -3.33 20.42
C ILE A 7 -5.93 -2.43 19.38
N ALA A 8 -6.71 -1.80 18.50
CA ALA A 8 -6.24 -0.80 17.54
C ALA A 8 -5.45 0.33 18.23
N LEU A 9 -6.04 0.93 19.28
CA LEU A 9 -5.41 2.01 20.03
C LEU A 9 -4.12 1.56 20.73
N THR A 10 -4.16 0.38 21.35
CA THR A 10 -2.98 -0.19 22.05
C THR A 10 -1.85 -0.43 21.06
N GLY A 11 -2.12 -1.03 19.89
CA GLY A 11 -1.13 -1.27 18.86
C GLY A 11 -0.50 0.03 18.33
N PHE A 12 -1.32 1.07 18.12
CA PHE A 12 -0.82 2.39 17.71
C PHE A 12 0.10 3.00 18.77
N LEU A 13 -0.30 2.97 20.05
CA LEU A 13 0.50 3.50 21.15
C LEU A 13 1.83 2.75 21.32
N VAL A 14 1.82 1.42 21.18
CA VAL A 14 3.05 0.61 21.22
C VAL A 14 3.98 0.96 20.07
N ALA A 15 3.47 1.08 18.84
CA ALA A 15 4.27 1.49 17.68
C ALA A 15 4.88 2.89 17.86
N LEU A 16 4.11 3.84 18.40
CA LEU A 16 4.55 5.20 18.68
C LEU A 16 5.62 5.22 19.78
N ALA A 17 5.41 4.49 20.88
CA ALA A 17 6.35 4.40 21.99
C ALA A 17 7.68 3.76 21.55
N PHE A 18 7.64 2.73 20.72
CA PHE A 18 8.83 2.10 20.14
C PHE A 18 9.63 3.10 19.29
N THR A 19 8.94 3.80 18.38
CA THR A 19 9.55 4.81 17.51
C THR A 19 10.26 5.90 18.32
N LEU A 20 9.60 6.40 19.36
CA LEU A 20 10.12 7.45 20.22
C LEU A 20 11.33 6.96 21.05
N SER A 21 11.23 5.76 21.61
CA SER A 21 12.31 5.17 22.43
C SER A 21 13.57 4.96 21.60
N TYR A 22 13.44 4.39 20.40
CA TYR A 22 14.57 4.20 19.50
C TYR A 22 15.22 5.53 19.08
N TYR A 23 14.42 6.57 18.81
CA TYR A 23 14.95 7.89 18.51
C TYR A 23 15.75 8.48 19.67
N LEU A 24 15.26 8.34 20.91
CA LEU A 24 15.96 8.84 22.11
C LEU A 24 17.28 8.09 22.36
N GLU A 25 17.35 6.80 22.04
CA GLU A 25 18.57 6.00 22.25
C GLU A 25 19.61 6.16 21.13
N VAL A 26 19.18 6.18 19.87
CA VAL A 26 20.07 6.07 18.70
C VAL A 26 20.25 7.41 17.97
N GLY A 27 19.39 8.40 18.24
CA GLY A 27 19.38 9.69 17.54
C GLY A 27 18.90 9.59 16.08
N SER A 28 18.25 8.49 15.70
CA SER A 28 17.73 8.25 14.35
C SER A 28 16.27 7.80 14.37
N TRP A 29 15.51 8.14 13.34
CA TRP A 29 14.11 7.78 13.24
C TRP A 29 13.95 6.38 12.63
N ILE A 30 13.23 5.51 13.33
CA ILE A 30 12.69 4.26 12.78
C ILE A 30 11.18 4.38 12.72
N VAL A 31 10.57 3.96 11.62
CA VAL A 31 9.12 3.91 11.52
C VAL A 31 8.71 2.44 11.43
N PRO A 32 7.93 1.92 12.39
CA PRO A 32 7.49 0.53 12.36
C PRO A 32 6.53 0.30 11.19
N TYR A 33 6.57 -0.90 10.62
CA TYR A 33 5.78 -1.27 9.45
C TYR A 33 4.27 -0.91 9.53
N PRO A 34 3.57 -1.02 10.70
CA PRO A 34 2.16 -0.67 10.78
C PRO A 34 1.88 0.81 10.51
N LEU A 35 2.89 1.69 10.57
CA LEU A 35 2.74 3.12 10.29
C LEU A 35 2.98 3.48 8.82
N PHE A 36 3.52 2.58 7.99
CA PHE A 36 3.86 2.87 6.59
C PHE A 36 2.64 3.24 5.73
N SER A 37 1.50 2.57 5.90
CA SER A 37 0.26 2.91 5.18
C SER A 37 -0.17 4.36 5.44
N PHE A 38 -0.06 4.82 6.69
CA PHE A 38 -0.46 6.17 7.07
C PHE A 38 0.54 7.22 6.60
N LEU A 39 1.85 6.93 6.66
CA LEU A 39 2.86 7.80 6.07
C LEU A 39 2.65 7.96 4.56
N LEU A 40 2.36 6.88 3.85
CA LEU A 40 2.06 6.92 2.43
C LEU A 40 0.86 7.83 2.14
N LEU A 41 -0.22 7.70 2.92
CA LEU A 41 -1.40 8.56 2.80
C LEU A 41 -1.04 10.03 3.00
N ILE A 42 -0.26 10.35 4.04
CA ILE A 42 0.21 11.71 4.33
C ILE A 42 1.02 12.26 3.13
N VAL A 43 1.97 11.49 2.61
CA VAL A 43 2.80 11.91 1.47
C VAL A 43 1.94 12.23 0.24
N ILE A 44 0.95 11.39 -0.08
CA ILE A 44 0.05 11.62 -1.22
C ILE A 44 -0.83 12.84 -1.02
N ILE A 45 -1.34 13.06 0.21
CA ILE A 45 -2.11 14.26 0.54
C ILE A 45 -1.25 15.52 0.36
N PHE A 46 -0.01 15.52 0.85
CA PHE A 46 0.91 16.64 0.64
C PHE A 46 1.20 16.88 -0.85
N GLN A 47 1.40 15.83 -1.64
CA GLN A 47 1.57 15.95 -3.09
C GLN A 47 0.32 16.53 -3.77
N LEU A 48 -0.88 16.10 -3.38
CA LEU A 48 -2.14 16.66 -3.89
C LEU A 48 -2.27 18.16 -3.58
N ILE A 49 -1.91 18.58 -2.36
CA ILE A 49 -1.95 19.99 -1.94
C ILE A 49 -0.91 20.81 -2.72
N ALA A 50 0.30 20.27 -2.89
CA ALA A 50 1.40 20.94 -3.59
C ALA A 50 1.13 21.08 -5.10
N TYR A 51 0.51 20.07 -5.72
CA TYR A 51 0.32 19.98 -7.17
C TYR A 51 -1.15 20.08 -7.60
N LYS A 52 -1.82 21.17 -7.19
CA LYS A 52 -3.26 21.40 -7.47
C LYS A 52 -3.65 21.30 -8.94
N ASN A 53 -2.75 21.61 -9.88
CA ASN A 53 -3.07 21.60 -11.32
C ASN A 53 -3.07 20.20 -11.95
N ILE A 54 -2.56 19.18 -11.25
CA ILE A 54 -2.48 17.79 -11.73
C ILE A 54 -3.05 16.80 -10.71
N TYR A 55 -3.93 17.26 -9.83
CA TYR A 55 -4.47 16.47 -8.72
C TYR A 55 -5.17 15.18 -9.16
N LEU A 56 -5.82 15.18 -10.34
CA LEU A 56 -6.49 14.00 -10.91
C LEU A 56 -5.53 12.83 -11.13
N ASN A 57 -4.25 13.09 -11.42
CA ASN A 57 -3.25 12.05 -11.64
C ASN A 57 -2.86 11.32 -10.34
N TYR A 58 -3.14 11.93 -9.18
CA TYR A 58 -2.89 11.36 -7.86
C TYR A 58 -4.13 10.71 -7.25
N LEU A 59 -5.31 10.90 -7.83
CA LEU A 59 -6.57 10.36 -7.30
C LEU A 59 -6.58 8.81 -7.27
N PRO A 60 -6.08 8.10 -8.30
CA PRO A 60 -5.93 6.63 -8.21
C PRO A 60 -4.96 6.18 -7.11
N LEU A 61 -3.88 6.94 -6.86
CA LEU A 61 -2.94 6.67 -5.78
C LEU A 61 -3.55 6.94 -4.40
N LEU A 62 -4.33 8.01 -4.27
CA LEU A 62 -5.04 8.35 -3.04
C LEU A 62 -6.00 7.22 -2.67
N PHE A 63 -6.75 6.70 -3.63
CA PHE A 63 -7.65 5.57 -3.39
C PHE A 63 -6.90 4.33 -2.91
N LEU A 64 -5.76 4.00 -3.55
CA LEU A 64 -4.90 2.91 -3.09
C LEU A 64 -4.41 3.13 -1.65
N ALA A 65 -3.93 4.32 -1.32
CA ALA A 65 -3.43 4.63 0.01
C ALA A 65 -4.53 4.54 1.08
N VAL A 66 -5.76 4.95 0.75
CA VAL A 66 -6.92 4.77 1.61
C VAL A 66 -7.20 3.28 1.82
N LEU A 67 -7.23 2.46 0.77
CA LEU A 67 -7.41 1.01 0.90
C LEU A 67 -6.34 0.37 1.79
N ARG A 68 -5.07 0.80 1.65
CA ARG A 68 -3.96 0.34 2.50
C ARG A 68 -4.06 0.76 3.95
N CYS A 69 -4.61 1.95 4.20
CA CYS A 69 -4.91 2.37 5.56
C CYS A 69 -6.06 1.54 6.11
N LEU A 70 -7.13 1.31 5.34
CA LEU A 70 -8.26 0.49 5.76
C LEU A 70 -7.84 -0.95 6.04
N ARG A 71 -6.98 -1.55 5.22
CA ARG A 71 -6.41 -2.90 5.42
C ARG A 71 -5.35 -2.97 6.52
N ASN A 72 -4.93 -1.84 7.08
CA ASN A 72 -3.95 -1.83 8.15
C ASN A 72 -4.54 -2.49 9.42
N PRO A 73 -3.81 -3.39 10.11
CA PRO A 73 -4.27 -3.98 11.38
C PRO A 73 -4.70 -2.98 12.44
N LEU A 74 -4.12 -1.78 12.46
CA LEU A 74 -4.51 -0.71 13.38
C LEU A 74 -5.84 -0.05 13.00
N THR A 75 -6.34 -0.24 11.78
CA THR A 75 -7.56 0.40 11.27
C THR A 75 -8.67 -0.59 11.03
N TYR A 76 -8.47 -1.72 10.33
CA TYR A 76 -9.60 -2.63 10.07
C TYR A 76 -10.13 -3.23 11.37
N THR A 77 -9.28 -3.43 12.38
CA THR A 77 -9.72 -3.89 13.69
C THR A 77 -10.66 -2.89 14.36
N PHE A 78 -10.64 -1.60 14.02
CA PHE A 78 -11.62 -0.63 14.54
C PHE A 78 -13.03 -0.87 13.99
N PHE A 79 -13.14 -1.41 12.77
CA PHE A 79 -14.42 -1.63 12.08
C PHE A 79 -14.91 -3.08 12.15
N MET A 80 -14.16 -3.97 12.81
CA MET A 80 -14.56 -5.36 13.01
C MET A 80 -15.48 -5.50 14.21
N ASP A 81 -16.55 -6.27 14.03
CA ASP A 81 -17.27 -6.84 15.16
C ASP A 81 -16.45 -7.92 15.86
N GLU A 82 -16.88 -8.31 17.06
CA GLU A 82 -16.14 -9.28 17.88
C GLU A 82 -16.08 -10.68 17.27
N ALA A 83 -17.09 -11.08 16.50
CA ALA A 83 -17.14 -12.39 15.85
C ALA A 83 -16.13 -12.48 14.70
N ALA A 84 -16.02 -11.44 13.87
CA ALA A 84 -15.04 -11.30 12.80
C ALA A 84 -13.61 -11.17 13.35
N TYR A 85 -13.45 -10.53 14.51
CA TYR A 85 -12.16 -10.46 15.19
C TYR A 85 -11.71 -11.83 15.71
N ASP A 86 -12.63 -12.62 16.29
CA ASP A 86 -12.32 -13.97 16.77
C ASP A 86 -11.99 -14.94 15.62
N THR A 87 -12.63 -14.81 14.44
CA THR A 87 -12.27 -15.61 13.25
C THR A 87 -10.91 -15.22 12.68
N LEU A 88 -10.58 -13.92 12.68
CA LEU A 88 -9.25 -13.43 12.34
C LEU A 88 -8.17 -14.00 13.26
N CYS A 89 -8.38 -13.98 14.58
CA CYS A 89 -7.42 -14.55 15.54
C CYS A 89 -7.22 -16.06 15.35
N LYS A 90 -8.22 -16.75 14.81
CA LYS A 90 -8.15 -18.18 14.45
C LYS A 90 -7.57 -18.42 13.05
N GLY A 91 -7.13 -17.37 12.36
CA GLY A 91 -6.48 -17.45 11.05
C GLY A 91 -7.42 -17.63 9.85
N SER A 92 -8.74 -17.52 10.04
CA SER A 92 -9.74 -17.83 9.02
C SER A 92 -10.58 -16.60 8.67
N TYR A 93 -9.91 -15.55 8.17
CA TYR A 93 -10.52 -14.28 7.80
C TYR A 93 -10.48 -14.05 6.29
N PHE A 94 -11.60 -13.59 5.73
CA PHE A 94 -11.69 -13.20 4.32
C PHE A 94 -11.33 -11.71 4.16
N ASP A 95 -10.19 -11.44 3.53
CA ASP A 95 -9.66 -10.08 3.32
C ASP A 95 -10.21 -9.44 2.03
N ALA A 96 -11.47 -9.01 2.07
CA ALA A 96 -12.11 -8.33 0.96
C ALA A 96 -11.38 -7.04 0.55
N ILE A 97 -10.85 -6.29 1.53
CA ILE A 97 -10.15 -5.02 1.28
C ILE A 97 -8.82 -5.30 0.56
N GLY A 98 -8.07 -6.32 0.97
CA GLY A 98 -6.86 -6.75 0.29
C GLY A 98 -7.10 -7.20 -1.15
N ILE A 99 -8.21 -7.88 -1.43
CA ILE A 99 -8.58 -8.23 -2.81
C ILE A 99 -8.85 -6.97 -3.64
N ILE A 100 -9.59 -6.00 -3.10
CA ILE A 100 -9.88 -4.74 -3.80
C ILE A 100 -8.61 -3.92 -4.00
N GLU A 101 -7.75 -3.82 -2.99
CA GLU A 101 -6.44 -3.16 -3.06
C GLU A 101 -5.60 -3.73 -4.20
N MET A 102 -5.53 -5.06 -4.28
CA MET A 102 -4.80 -5.74 -5.33
C MET A 102 -5.45 -5.54 -6.69
N ALA A 103 -6.77 -5.68 -6.82
CA ALA A 103 -7.47 -5.43 -8.07
C ALA A 103 -7.28 -3.99 -8.58
N TRP A 104 -7.14 -3.02 -7.67
CA TRP A 104 -6.93 -1.62 -8.02
C TRP A 104 -5.62 -1.36 -8.77
N LEU A 105 -4.63 -2.24 -8.64
CA LEU A 105 -3.39 -2.18 -9.43
C LEU A 105 -3.65 -2.25 -10.94
N LEU A 106 -4.68 -2.99 -11.36
CA LEU A 106 -5.09 -3.09 -12.76
C LEU A 106 -5.59 -1.76 -13.32
N VAL A 107 -6.07 -0.85 -12.46
CA VAL A 107 -6.49 0.50 -12.82
C VAL A 107 -5.30 1.47 -12.78
N LEU A 108 -4.42 1.33 -11.79
CA LEU A 108 -3.24 2.19 -11.63
C LEU A 108 -2.26 2.10 -12.80
N ILE A 109 -2.00 0.89 -13.33
CA ILE A 109 -1.07 0.65 -14.44
C ILE A 109 -1.45 1.48 -15.70
N PRO A 110 -2.68 1.36 -16.26
CA PRO A 110 -3.06 2.13 -17.44
C PRO A 110 -3.17 3.64 -17.16
N CYS A 111 -3.57 4.05 -15.95
CA CYS A 111 -3.61 5.46 -15.56
C CYS A 111 -2.21 6.12 -15.57
N THR A 112 -1.16 5.36 -15.30
CA THR A 112 0.20 5.90 -15.12
C THR A 112 1.09 5.78 -16.34
N ILE A 113 0.94 4.71 -17.12
CA ILE A 113 1.61 4.56 -18.41
C ILE A 113 0.91 5.41 -19.48
N GLY A 114 -0.41 5.56 -19.39
CA GLY A 114 -1.23 6.27 -20.36
C GLY A 114 -1.58 5.40 -21.57
N TRP A 115 -2.80 5.52 -22.07
CA TRP A 115 -3.36 4.61 -23.10
C TRP A 115 -3.23 5.12 -24.55
N LYS A 116 -2.49 6.21 -24.78
CA LYS A 116 -2.54 6.93 -26.06
C LYS A 116 -1.77 6.22 -27.19
N GLU A 117 -0.56 5.73 -26.91
CA GLU A 117 0.33 5.18 -27.94
C GLU A 117 0.33 3.64 -27.95
N LEU A 118 0.60 3.06 -29.13
CA LEU A 118 0.72 1.59 -29.26
C LEU A 118 1.89 1.03 -28.44
N SER A 119 2.97 1.80 -28.35
CA SER A 119 4.16 1.57 -27.51
C SER A 119 3.82 1.39 -26.03
N HIS A 120 2.74 2.02 -25.55
CA HIS A 120 2.29 1.95 -24.16
C HIS A 120 1.29 0.81 -23.91
N LYS A 121 0.57 0.35 -24.95
CA LYS A 121 -0.42 -0.73 -24.82
C LYS A 121 0.22 -2.09 -24.53
N ILE A 122 1.40 -2.35 -25.08
CA ILE A 122 2.17 -3.57 -24.86
C ILE A 122 2.57 -3.72 -23.38
N PRO A 123 3.30 -2.77 -22.76
CA PRO A 123 3.70 -2.89 -21.36
C PRO A 123 2.51 -2.91 -20.40
N ILE A 124 1.41 -2.20 -20.69
CA ILE A 124 0.18 -2.31 -19.90
C ILE A 124 -0.35 -3.75 -19.92
N ARG A 125 -0.48 -4.36 -21.10
CA ARG A 125 -0.95 -5.75 -21.20
C ARG A 125 0.00 -6.72 -20.52
N SER A 126 1.31 -6.56 -20.70
CA SER A 126 2.33 -7.40 -20.06
C SER A 126 2.26 -7.32 -18.55
N LEU A 127 2.20 -6.11 -17.97
CA LEU A 127 2.10 -5.92 -16.52
C LEU A 127 0.78 -6.46 -15.97
N THR A 128 -0.33 -6.27 -16.68
CA THR A 128 -1.62 -6.85 -16.29
C THR A 128 -1.60 -8.38 -16.31
N ILE A 129 -0.98 -9.01 -17.31
CA ILE A 129 -0.83 -10.48 -17.36
C ILE A 129 0.05 -10.96 -16.21
N VAL A 130 1.21 -10.34 -15.99
CA VAL A 130 2.11 -10.66 -14.87
C VAL A 130 1.36 -10.52 -13.55
N PHE A 131 0.57 -9.47 -13.38
CA PHE A 131 -0.21 -9.25 -12.16
C PHE A 131 -1.30 -10.29 -11.95
N ASN A 132 -2.02 -10.71 -13.00
CA ASN A 132 -3.00 -11.80 -12.90
C ASN A 132 -2.36 -13.15 -12.58
N LEU A 133 -1.16 -13.42 -13.11
CA LEU A 133 -0.38 -14.61 -12.75
C LEU A 133 0.06 -14.57 -11.28
N VAL A 134 0.45 -13.39 -10.78
CA VAL A 134 0.81 -13.17 -9.38
C VAL A 134 -0.41 -13.37 -8.46
N LEU A 135 -1.58 -12.85 -8.84
CA LEU A 135 -2.84 -13.07 -8.11
C LEU A 135 -3.29 -14.54 -8.10
N GLY A 136 -3.01 -15.28 -9.17
CA GLY A 136 -3.32 -16.71 -9.27
C GLY A 136 -2.42 -17.60 -8.40
N PHE A 137 -1.30 -17.09 -7.90
CA PHE A 137 -0.41 -17.79 -7.00
C PHE A 137 -0.70 -17.41 -5.53
N LEU A 138 -1.08 -18.40 -4.73
CA LEU A 138 -1.36 -18.32 -3.28
C LEU A 138 -0.12 -18.08 -2.40
N ASN A 139 0.93 -17.45 -2.92
CA ASN A 139 2.09 -17.08 -2.10
C ASN A 139 1.89 -15.67 -1.54
N ALA A 140 1.75 -15.56 -0.22
CA ALA A 140 1.49 -14.30 0.48
C ALA A 140 2.53 -13.20 0.24
N LEU A 141 3.75 -13.58 -0.18
CA LEU A 141 4.84 -12.65 -0.48
C LEU A 141 4.78 -12.08 -1.90
N LEU A 142 4.20 -12.82 -2.85
CA LEU A 142 4.18 -12.45 -4.28
C LEU A 142 3.48 -11.11 -4.55
N PRO A 143 2.36 -10.78 -3.87
CA PRO A 143 1.71 -9.47 -4.00
C PRO A 143 2.58 -8.30 -3.53
N LEU A 144 3.52 -8.51 -2.59
CA LEU A 144 4.45 -7.48 -2.10
C LEU A 144 5.50 -7.09 -3.16
N TYR A 145 5.79 -7.98 -4.11
CA TYR A 145 6.71 -7.68 -5.22
C TYR A 145 6.02 -6.96 -6.40
N ALA A 146 4.68 -6.93 -6.44
CA ALA A 146 3.94 -6.37 -7.58
C ALA A 146 4.29 -4.89 -7.83
N PHE A 147 4.35 -4.08 -6.77
CA PHE A 147 4.71 -2.66 -6.88
C PHE A 147 6.17 -2.45 -7.27
N ALA A 148 7.09 -3.35 -6.87
CA ALA A 148 8.48 -3.31 -7.28
C ALA A 148 8.62 -3.59 -8.80
N ILE A 149 7.89 -4.57 -9.32
CA ILE A 149 7.86 -4.88 -10.76
C ILE A 149 7.26 -3.73 -11.55
N ILE A 150 6.15 -3.14 -11.08
CA ILE A 150 5.51 -1.99 -11.74
C ILE A 150 6.48 -0.80 -11.75
N SER A 151 7.08 -0.47 -10.61
CA SER A 151 8.00 0.68 -10.49
C SER A 151 9.23 0.54 -11.38
N THR A 152 9.87 -0.64 -11.37
CA THR A 152 11.03 -0.92 -12.23
C THR A 152 10.68 -0.85 -13.70
N THR A 153 9.51 -1.35 -14.10
CA THR A 153 9.03 -1.27 -15.49
C THR A 153 8.77 0.18 -15.91
N LEU A 154 8.14 1.00 -15.06
CA LEU A 154 7.91 2.43 -15.33
C LEU A 154 9.23 3.18 -15.53
N LEU A 155 10.24 2.89 -14.70
CA LEU A 155 11.58 3.47 -14.81
C LEU A 155 12.32 3.01 -16.07
N ALA A 156 12.27 1.71 -16.39
CA ALA A 156 12.92 1.14 -17.57
C ALA A 156 12.35 1.70 -18.88
N LEU A 157 11.04 1.92 -18.93
CA LEU A 157 10.34 2.53 -20.07
C LEU A 157 10.48 4.06 -20.13
N LYS A 158 11.17 4.67 -19.15
CA LYS A 158 11.36 6.13 -19.02
C LYS A 158 10.04 6.91 -19.05
N ILE A 159 8.96 6.31 -18.53
CA ILE A 159 7.67 6.99 -18.40
C ILE A 159 7.85 8.16 -17.44
N LYS A 160 7.40 9.35 -17.84
CA LYS A 160 7.41 10.54 -16.99
C LYS A 160 6.01 10.73 -16.42
N HIS A 161 5.80 10.27 -15.19
CA HIS A 161 4.55 10.49 -14.47
C HIS A 161 4.83 10.95 -13.04
N PRO A 162 4.12 12.00 -12.55
CA PRO A 162 4.36 12.57 -11.22
C PRO A 162 4.12 11.58 -10.06
N ALA A 163 3.35 10.52 -10.30
CA ALA A 163 3.10 9.42 -9.36
C ALA A 163 4.28 8.46 -9.13
N ILE A 164 5.30 8.45 -10.00
CA ILE A 164 6.37 7.43 -9.98
C ILE A 164 7.15 7.39 -8.66
N PRO A 165 7.56 8.52 -8.05
CA PRO A 165 8.22 8.49 -6.75
C PRO A 165 7.39 7.81 -5.67
N THR A 166 6.07 7.97 -5.73
CA THR A 166 5.13 7.35 -4.78
C THR A 166 5.02 5.84 -5.02
N PHE A 167 5.03 5.36 -6.27
CA PHE A 167 5.11 3.93 -6.55
C PHE A 167 6.40 3.29 -6.05
N VAL A 168 7.53 3.98 -6.21
CA VAL A 168 8.82 3.53 -5.68
C VAL A 168 8.77 3.47 -4.16
N LEU A 169 8.20 4.48 -3.51
CA LEU A 169 8.02 4.48 -2.04
C LEU A 169 7.15 3.30 -1.58
N ILE A 170 6.05 3.03 -2.28
CA ILE A 170 5.18 1.87 -2.04
C ILE A 170 5.97 0.57 -2.17
N ALA A 171 6.73 0.41 -3.25
CA ALA A 171 7.55 -0.78 -3.49
C ALA A 171 8.59 -1.00 -2.38
N ILE A 172 9.23 0.08 -1.89
CA ILE A 172 10.17 0.01 -0.77
C ILE A 172 9.46 -0.46 0.50
N PHE A 173 8.30 0.11 0.83
CA PHE A 173 7.54 -0.29 2.01
C PHE A 173 7.08 -1.75 1.96
N ASP A 174 6.64 -2.22 0.78
CA ASP A 174 6.22 -3.61 0.60
C ASP A 174 7.40 -4.59 0.73
N LEU A 175 8.57 -4.22 0.19
CA LEU A 175 9.79 -5.01 0.35
C LEU A 175 10.25 -5.06 1.81
N LEU A 176 10.22 -3.92 2.51
CA LEU A 176 10.55 -3.86 3.94
C LEU A 176 9.59 -4.71 4.78
N GLN A 177 8.30 -4.69 4.44
CA GLN A 177 7.31 -5.56 5.07
C GLN A 177 7.61 -7.04 4.80
N ALA A 178 7.94 -7.41 3.56
CA ALA A 178 8.31 -8.77 3.19
C ALA A 178 9.57 -9.26 3.92
N CYS A 179 10.57 -8.40 4.11
CA CYS A 179 11.80 -8.74 4.84
C CYS A 179 11.60 -8.84 6.36
N SER A 180 10.50 -8.32 6.89
CA SER A 180 10.17 -8.38 8.32
C SER A 180 9.30 -9.58 8.72
N ALA A 181 8.76 -10.31 7.73
CA ALA A 181 7.94 -11.50 7.90
C ALA A 181 8.79 -12.78 7.82
#